data_AF-A0A7X9BL85-F1
#
_entry.id   AF-A0A7X9BL85-F1
#
_cell.length_a   1.000
_cell.length_b   1.000
_cell.length_c   1.000
_cell.angle_alpha   90.00
_cell.angle_beta   90.00
_cell.angle_gamma   90.00
#
_symmetry.space_group_name_H-M   'P 1'
#
loop_
_entity.id
_entity.type
_entity.pdbx_description
1 polymer ?
#
loop_
_entity_poly.entity_id
_entity_poly.type
_entity_poly.pdbx_seq_one_letter_code
_entity_poly.pdbx_strand_id
1 'polypeptide(L)'
;MGTDKRQWTIFIYANGNNELEPEMWQAKKEAEQAVLSSKINVVMQIARANRRLARLMRPENQIPDTDESWSGTRRYYIRKGQSDLLQDLGNINMAHPGSLFDFIKWGIENYPARKYILILGGYAFQLVGMMPDYNQEQPYIMGFAELARALELIKEDTGQYIDILVLDTCFANSVEVLYEFGHRLHPAVRNVLTFIGGGPIGGLPHRQFINLVQGDKAEEILKRMVERLNLDLIAITVNHKQLKKIYNLAGELACNLLNDESKKDQNALQKFVDTKKTAPWYDLVVSLYLSIARLIISFKRVTPKQSGLITMPATHLEYPVTDLYCVSWLSAKTNTGLT
;
A
#
# COMPACT_ATOMS: atom_id res chain seq x y z
N MET A 1 -30.57 -18.38 -12.50
CA MET A 1 -29.49 -19.26 -12.00
C MET A 1 -28.70 -18.47 -10.97
N GLY A 2 -28.66 -18.93 -9.71
CA GLY A 2 -28.00 -18.20 -8.64
C GLY A 2 -26.50 -18.02 -8.94
N THR A 3 -26.08 -16.78 -9.18
CA THR A 3 -24.66 -16.45 -9.34
C THR A 3 -24.02 -16.51 -7.97
N ASP A 4 -23.47 -17.66 -7.61
CA ASP A 4 -22.71 -17.80 -6.37
C ASP A 4 -21.50 -16.84 -6.49
N LYS A 5 -21.56 -15.70 -5.77
CA LYS A 5 -20.54 -14.66 -5.84
C LYS A 5 -19.17 -15.29 -5.60
N ARG A 6 -18.17 -14.91 -6.40
CA ARG A 6 -16.79 -15.37 -6.19
C ARG A 6 -16.34 -14.99 -4.77
N GLN A 7 -15.37 -15.73 -4.26
CA GLN A 7 -14.83 -15.49 -2.93
C GLN A 7 -14.10 -14.14 -2.89
N TRP A 8 -13.27 -13.88 -3.89
CA TRP A 8 -12.48 -12.67 -4.03
C TRP A 8 -12.60 -12.06 -5.43
N THR A 9 -12.58 -10.74 -5.51
CA THR A 9 -12.21 -10.02 -6.74
C THR A 9 -10.95 -9.22 -6.44
N ILE A 10 -9.94 -9.38 -7.31
CA ILE A 10 -8.69 -8.63 -7.27
C ILE A 10 -8.77 -7.54 -8.34
N PHE A 11 -8.71 -6.29 -7.89
CA PHE A 11 -8.57 -5.10 -8.72
C PHE A 11 -7.09 -4.74 -8.82
N ILE A 12 -6.56 -4.64 -10.03
CA ILE A 12 -5.19 -4.17 -10.29
C ILE A 12 -5.28 -2.83 -11.02
N TYR A 13 -4.87 -1.76 -10.37
CA TYR A 13 -4.85 -0.41 -10.93
C TYR A 13 -3.40 0.01 -11.17
N ALA A 14 -2.95 -0.11 -12.41
CA ALA A 14 -1.55 0.00 -12.80
C ALA A 14 -1.32 1.28 -13.62
N ASN A 15 -0.81 2.34 -12.98
CA ASN A 15 -0.60 3.62 -13.66
C ASN A 15 0.77 3.68 -14.34
N GLY A 16 0.79 3.39 -15.64
CA GLY A 16 1.96 3.56 -16.51
C GLY A 16 1.93 4.84 -17.34
N ASN A 17 1.14 5.86 -16.98
CA ASN A 17 1.20 7.18 -17.62
C ASN A 17 2.42 8.01 -17.15
N ASN A 18 3.56 7.35 -16.97
CA ASN A 18 4.84 7.88 -16.47
C ASN A 18 5.98 6.95 -16.92
N GLU A 19 7.19 7.10 -16.37
CA GLU A 19 8.37 6.28 -16.68
C GLU A 19 8.32 4.82 -16.21
N LEU A 20 7.32 4.45 -15.41
CA LEU A 20 7.07 3.06 -14.99
C LEU A 20 6.17 2.31 -15.98
N GLU A 21 5.84 2.87 -17.15
CA GLU A 21 5.13 2.14 -18.20
C GLU A 21 5.71 0.72 -18.46
N PRO A 22 7.04 0.52 -18.55
CA PRO A 22 7.59 -0.80 -18.80
C PRO A 22 7.28 -1.80 -17.70
N GLU A 23 7.34 -1.34 -16.44
CA GLU A 23 7.06 -2.15 -15.26
C GLU A 23 5.56 -2.43 -15.11
N MET A 24 4.67 -1.47 -15.39
CA MET A 24 3.22 -1.71 -15.41
C MET A 24 2.82 -2.71 -16.50
N TRP A 25 3.46 -2.63 -17.67
CA TRP A 25 3.29 -3.62 -18.73
C TRP A 25 3.78 -5.01 -18.30
N GLN A 26 4.93 -5.08 -17.63
CA GLN A 26 5.46 -6.33 -17.09
C GLN A 26 4.53 -6.94 -16.02
N ALA A 27 3.94 -6.12 -15.15
CA ALA A 27 2.96 -6.56 -14.16
C ALA A 27 1.74 -7.24 -14.80
N LYS A 28 1.22 -6.71 -15.92
CA LYS A 28 0.15 -7.36 -16.69
C LYS A 28 0.59 -8.75 -17.21
N LYS A 29 1.75 -8.83 -17.85
CA LYS A 29 2.29 -10.10 -18.36
C LYS A 29 2.50 -11.14 -17.25
N GLU A 30 2.92 -10.71 -16.06
CA GLU A 30 3.04 -11.59 -14.91
C GLU A 30 1.68 -12.06 -14.38
N ALA A 31 0.70 -11.16 -14.30
CA ALA A 31 -0.65 -11.49 -13.88
C ALA A 31 -1.29 -12.56 -14.79
N GLU A 32 -1.05 -12.48 -16.11
CA GLU A 32 -1.51 -13.47 -17.09
C GLU A 32 -0.90 -14.87 -16.87
N GLN A 33 0.27 -14.96 -16.24
CA GLN A 33 0.91 -16.25 -15.92
C GLN A 33 0.40 -16.87 -14.61
N ALA A 34 -0.56 -16.24 -13.91
CA ALA A 34 -1.11 -16.75 -12.68
C ALA A 34 -1.96 -18.02 -12.90
N VAL A 35 -1.94 -18.91 -11.91
CA VAL A 35 -2.84 -20.06 -11.81
C VAL A 35 -4.12 -19.58 -11.14
N LEU A 36 -5.10 -19.21 -11.96
CA LEU A 36 -6.37 -18.67 -11.49
C LEU A 36 -7.29 -19.77 -10.97
N SER A 37 -7.80 -19.58 -9.76
CA SER A 37 -8.85 -20.40 -9.16
C SER A 37 -10.22 -19.97 -9.68
N SER A 38 -11.18 -20.91 -9.78
CA SER A 38 -12.59 -20.58 -10.02
C SER A 38 -13.25 -19.81 -8.86
N LYS A 39 -12.54 -19.54 -7.76
CA LYS A 39 -13.06 -18.74 -6.65
C LYS A 39 -12.68 -17.27 -6.71
N ILE A 40 -11.85 -16.86 -7.69
CA ILE A 40 -11.35 -15.49 -7.78
C ILE A 40 -11.67 -14.87 -9.16
N ASN A 41 -12.02 -13.60 -9.16
CA ASN A 41 -11.92 -12.76 -10.36
C ASN A 41 -10.65 -11.92 -10.27
N VAL A 42 -10.04 -11.62 -11.42
CA VAL A 42 -8.92 -10.68 -11.51
C VAL A 42 -9.20 -9.74 -12.67
N VAL A 43 -9.34 -8.45 -12.37
CA VAL A 43 -9.52 -7.40 -13.39
C VAL A 43 -8.50 -6.30 -13.20
N MET A 44 -8.06 -5.74 -14.31
CA MET A 44 -6.98 -4.78 -14.34
C MET A 44 -7.39 -3.54 -15.13
N GLN A 45 -7.15 -2.35 -14.59
CA GLN A 45 -7.11 -1.11 -15.36
C GLN A 45 -5.64 -0.67 -15.42
N ILE A 46 -5.10 -0.65 -16.63
CA ILE A 46 -3.70 -0.32 -16.90
C ILE A 46 -3.65 0.87 -17.84
N ALA A 47 -2.77 1.82 -17.55
CA ALA A 47 -2.43 2.87 -18.50
C ALA A 47 -0.99 2.76 -18.99
N ARG A 48 -0.77 3.20 -20.23
CA ARG A 48 0.52 3.18 -20.91
C ARG A 48 0.75 4.53 -21.58
N ALA A 49 1.72 5.28 -21.08
CA ALA A 49 2.30 6.39 -21.80
C ALA A 49 3.06 5.87 -23.04
N ASN A 50 3.34 6.77 -23.99
CA ASN A 50 4.29 6.45 -25.05
C ASN A 50 5.67 6.14 -24.43
N ARG A 51 6.29 5.00 -24.79
CA ARG A 51 7.62 4.60 -24.26
C ARG A 51 8.73 5.62 -24.48
N ARG A 52 8.57 6.55 -25.42
CA ARG A 52 9.46 7.71 -25.56
C ARG A 52 9.56 8.52 -24.26
N LEU A 53 8.46 8.66 -23.50
CA LEU A 53 8.47 9.33 -22.19
C LEU A 53 9.43 8.61 -21.23
N ALA A 54 9.27 7.29 -21.09
CA ALA A 54 10.13 6.50 -20.22
C ALA A 54 11.60 6.57 -20.64
N ARG A 55 11.90 6.49 -21.95
CA ARG A 55 13.28 6.65 -22.49
C ARG A 55 13.87 8.02 -22.20
N LEU A 56 13.07 9.08 -22.26
CA LEU A 56 13.52 10.44 -21.96
C LEU A 56 13.85 10.62 -20.48
N MET A 57 13.04 10.06 -19.58
CA MET A 57 13.24 10.20 -18.14
C MET A 57 14.24 9.19 -17.56
N ARG A 58 14.54 8.12 -18.30
CA ARG A 58 15.49 7.06 -17.92
C ARG A 58 16.50 6.78 -19.05
N PRO A 59 17.33 7.76 -19.46
CA PRO A 59 18.19 7.65 -20.64
C PRO A 59 19.27 6.58 -20.53
N GLU A 60 19.65 6.19 -19.31
CA GLU A 60 20.63 5.13 -19.05
C GLU A 60 20.03 3.71 -19.14
N ASN A 61 18.70 3.59 -19.12
CA ASN A 61 18.01 2.29 -19.20
C ASN A 61 17.69 1.93 -20.64
N GLN A 62 18.06 0.70 -21.04
CA GLN A 62 17.61 0.14 -22.32
C GLN A 62 16.14 -0.30 -22.20
N ILE A 63 15.23 0.51 -22.74
CA ILE A 63 13.79 0.25 -22.74
C ILE A 63 13.39 -0.23 -24.14
N PRO A 64 13.20 -1.55 -24.35
CA PRO A 64 12.85 -2.11 -25.65
C PRO A 64 11.44 -1.64 -26.07
N ASP A 65 11.04 -1.91 -27.31
CA ASP A 65 9.62 -1.80 -27.68
C ASP A 65 8.81 -2.98 -27.11
N THR A 66 7.49 -2.91 -27.21
CA THR A 66 6.58 -4.01 -26.86
C THR A 66 5.97 -4.62 -28.10
N ASP A 67 5.55 -5.87 -27.94
CA ASP A 67 4.78 -6.65 -28.90
C ASP A 67 3.41 -5.99 -29.20
N GLU A 68 2.90 -5.14 -28.29
CA GLU A 68 1.66 -4.38 -28.44
C GLU A 68 1.91 -2.86 -28.46
N SER A 69 1.55 -2.15 -29.53
CA SER A 69 1.88 -0.74 -29.77
C SER A 69 0.79 0.28 -29.39
N TRP A 70 0.02 0.04 -28.33
CA TRP A 70 -1.02 0.96 -27.88
C TRP A 70 -0.57 1.87 -26.73
N SER A 71 -1.19 3.05 -26.64
CA SER A 71 -1.07 4.01 -25.54
C SER A 71 -2.47 4.44 -25.07
N GLY A 72 -2.57 4.93 -23.83
CA GLY A 72 -3.84 5.28 -23.20
C GLY A 72 -4.17 4.33 -22.05
N THR A 73 -5.44 4.17 -21.71
CA THR A 73 -5.90 3.37 -20.58
C THR A 73 -6.89 2.32 -21.02
N ARG A 74 -6.74 1.09 -20.52
CA ARG A 74 -7.57 -0.06 -20.88
C ARG A 74 -7.95 -0.89 -19.67
N ARG A 75 -9.10 -1.55 -19.75
CA ARG A 75 -9.58 -2.53 -18.77
C ARG A 75 -9.48 -3.94 -19.34
N TYR A 76 -9.03 -4.86 -18.51
CA TYR A 76 -8.83 -6.26 -18.87
C TYR A 76 -9.42 -7.20 -17.82
N TYR A 77 -9.95 -8.33 -18.29
CA TYR A 77 -10.16 -9.51 -17.45
C TYR A 77 -8.96 -10.44 -17.59
N ILE A 78 -8.27 -10.76 -16.49
CA ILE A 78 -7.09 -11.62 -16.54
C ILE A 78 -7.52 -13.09 -16.58
N ARG A 79 -6.97 -13.86 -17.53
CA ARG A 79 -7.12 -15.31 -17.65
C ARG A 79 -5.75 -15.99 -17.58
N LYS A 80 -5.76 -17.32 -17.49
CA LYS A 80 -4.53 -18.11 -17.57
C LYS A 80 -3.96 -17.99 -18.99
N GLY A 81 -2.77 -17.41 -19.09
CA GLY A 81 -1.99 -17.26 -20.32
C GLY A 81 -2.35 -16.06 -21.21
N GLN A 82 -3.42 -15.31 -20.89
CA GLN A 82 -3.87 -14.16 -21.67
C GLN A 82 -4.78 -13.25 -20.85
N SER A 83 -5.15 -12.08 -21.40
CA SER A 83 -6.21 -11.24 -20.86
C SER A 83 -7.19 -10.80 -21.94
N ASP A 84 -8.47 -10.71 -21.57
CA ASP A 84 -9.51 -10.23 -22.47
C ASP A 84 -9.60 -8.72 -22.34
N LEU A 85 -9.48 -7.97 -23.44
CA LEU A 85 -9.77 -6.54 -23.47
C LEU A 85 -11.27 -6.33 -23.26
N LEU A 86 -11.63 -5.62 -22.19
CA LEU A 86 -13.02 -5.32 -21.84
C LEU A 86 -13.44 -3.93 -22.30
N GLN A 87 -12.52 -2.95 -22.21
CA GLN A 87 -12.80 -1.57 -22.54
C GLN A 87 -11.51 -0.82 -22.88
N ASP A 88 -11.56 0.01 -23.92
CA ASP A 88 -10.57 1.05 -24.19
C ASP A 88 -11.15 2.39 -23.69
N LEU A 89 -10.45 3.03 -22.75
CA LEU A 89 -10.87 4.28 -22.11
C LEU A 89 -10.19 5.50 -22.76
N GLY A 90 -9.31 5.30 -23.75
CA GLY A 90 -8.52 6.38 -24.32
C GLY A 90 -7.54 6.99 -23.31
N ASN A 91 -7.25 8.28 -23.44
CA ASN A 91 -6.38 8.99 -22.50
C ASN A 91 -7.21 9.54 -21.33
N ILE A 92 -7.18 8.86 -20.18
CA ILE A 92 -7.73 9.38 -18.93
C ILE A 92 -6.62 9.61 -17.91
N ASN A 93 -6.85 10.56 -17.01
CA ASN A 93 -5.95 10.80 -15.89
C ASN A 93 -6.07 9.67 -14.86
N MET A 94 -5.09 8.78 -14.82
CA MET A 94 -5.05 7.66 -13.86
C MET A 94 -4.79 8.11 -12.42
N ALA A 95 -4.21 9.30 -12.22
CA ALA A 95 -3.98 9.87 -10.91
C ALA A 95 -5.21 10.63 -10.37
N HIS A 96 -6.25 10.84 -11.17
CA HIS A 96 -7.48 11.47 -10.71
C HIS A 96 -8.31 10.51 -9.83
N PRO A 97 -8.74 10.90 -8.62
CA PRO A 97 -9.48 10.00 -7.72
C PRO A 97 -10.80 9.48 -8.31
N GLY A 98 -11.43 10.25 -9.20
CA GLY A 98 -12.61 9.81 -9.96
C GLY A 98 -12.35 8.61 -10.87
N SER A 99 -11.18 8.53 -11.51
CA SER A 99 -10.82 7.40 -12.38
C SER A 99 -10.68 6.09 -11.59
N LEU A 100 -10.15 6.19 -10.36
CA LEU A 100 -10.07 5.06 -9.45
C LEU A 100 -11.45 4.64 -8.94
N PHE A 101 -12.27 5.61 -8.54
CA PHE A 101 -13.66 5.36 -8.14
C PHE A 101 -14.41 4.63 -9.26
N ASP A 102 -14.37 5.14 -10.49
CA ASP A 102 -15.06 4.55 -11.64
C ASP A 102 -14.60 3.12 -11.94
N PHE A 103 -13.31 2.84 -11.77
CA PHE A 103 -12.79 1.48 -11.94
C PHE A 103 -13.30 0.51 -10.88
N ILE A 104 -13.21 0.89 -9.60
CA ILE A 104 -13.61 0.01 -8.50
C ILE A 104 -15.12 -0.21 -8.53
N LYS A 105 -15.92 0.85 -8.75
CA LYS A 105 -17.38 0.75 -8.88
C LYS A 105 -17.78 -0.20 -10.00
N TRP A 106 -17.27 0.05 -11.21
CA TRP A 106 -17.50 -0.82 -12.36
C TRP A 106 -17.08 -2.27 -12.08
N GLY A 107 -15.93 -2.46 -11.41
CA GLY A 107 -15.42 -3.78 -11.06
C GLY A 107 -16.31 -4.52 -10.05
N ILE A 108 -16.85 -3.83 -9.05
CA ILE A 108 -17.78 -4.39 -8.06
C ILE A 108 -19.09 -4.82 -8.74
N GLU A 109 -19.62 -4.00 -9.66
CA GLU A 109 -20.88 -4.26 -10.38
C GLU A 109 -20.76 -5.43 -11.36
N ASN A 110 -19.66 -5.51 -12.12
CA ASN A 110 -19.48 -6.52 -13.16
C ASN A 110 -18.86 -7.82 -12.65
N TYR A 111 -18.07 -7.76 -11.56
CA TYR A 111 -17.36 -8.90 -10.99
C TYR A 111 -17.59 -8.98 -9.47
N PRO A 112 -18.86 -9.18 -9.04
CA PRO A 112 -19.20 -9.18 -7.62
C PRO A 112 -18.53 -10.36 -6.89
N ALA A 113 -17.99 -10.07 -5.72
CA ALA A 113 -17.39 -11.04 -4.83
C ALA A 113 -17.80 -10.81 -3.38
N ARG A 114 -17.43 -11.73 -2.50
CA ARG A 114 -17.63 -11.59 -1.05
C ARG A 114 -16.62 -10.61 -0.44
N LYS A 115 -15.42 -10.51 -1.03
CA LYS A 115 -14.30 -9.70 -0.54
C LYS A 115 -13.49 -9.13 -1.69
N TYR A 116 -12.82 -8.00 -1.44
CA TYR A 116 -12.11 -7.26 -2.47
C TYR A 116 -10.66 -6.97 -2.08
N ILE A 117 -9.75 -7.20 -3.03
CA ILE A 117 -8.35 -6.78 -2.95
C ILE A 117 -8.14 -5.68 -3.99
N LEU A 118 -7.53 -4.56 -3.60
CA LEU A 118 -7.14 -3.49 -4.52
C LEU A 118 -5.63 -3.34 -4.50
N ILE A 119 -4.98 -3.51 -5.66
CA ILE A 119 -3.56 -3.28 -5.86
C ILE A 119 -3.39 -1.97 -6.62
N LEU A 120 -2.65 -1.04 -6.05
CA LEU A 120 -2.31 0.25 -6.66
C LEU A 120 -0.82 0.24 -7.03
N GLY A 121 -0.55 0.23 -8.33
CA GLY A 121 0.79 0.17 -8.91
C GLY A 121 1.26 1.52 -9.46
N GLY A 122 2.46 1.92 -9.06
CA GLY A 122 3.15 3.14 -9.44
C GLY A 122 4.14 3.51 -8.34
N TYR A 123 4.75 4.69 -8.41
CA TYR A 123 5.58 5.17 -7.30
C TYR A 123 4.88 6.24 -6.48
N ALA A 124 5.40 6.50 -5.28
CA ALA A 124 4.83 7.43 -4.31
C ALA A 124 5.85 8.50 -3.93
N PHE A 125 5.32 9.65 -3.53
CA PHE A 125 6.05 10.79 -3.01
C PHE A 125 5.81 10.94 -1.51
N GLN A 126 6.20 9.92 -0.74
CA GLN A 126 6.07 9.88 0.72
C GLN A 126 4.65 10.20 1.21
N LEU A 127 4.43 11.39 1.79
CA LEU A 127 3.14 11.84 2.32
C LEU A 127 2.26 12.54 1.29
N VAL A 128 2.82 12.96 0.15
CA VAL A 128 2.12 13.79 -0.83
C VAL A 128 1.05 12.97 -1.55
N GLY A 129 1.43 11.81 -2.08
CA GLY A 129 0.54 10.99 -2.87
C GLY A 129 1.26 9.91 -3.67
N MET A 130 0.57 9.28 -4.60
CA MET A 130 1.09 8.20 -5.44
C MET A 130 0.61 8.24 -6.88
N MET A 131 1.25 7.43 -7.72
CA MET A 131 0.89 7.16 -9.10
C MET A 131 0.78 8.45 -9.95
N PRO A 132 1.85 9.24 -10.11
CA PRO A 132 1.80 10.42 -10.97
C PRO A 132 1.37 10.06 -12.38
N ASP A 133 0.59 10.94 -12.98
CA ASP A 133 0.23 10.91 -14.39
C ASP A 133 0.86 12.12 -15.08
N TYR A 134 1.79 11.85 -15.98
CA TYR A 134 2.49 12.83 -16.82
C TYR A 134 2.00 12.84 -18.26
N ASN A 135 0.99 12.02 -18.57
CA ASN A 135 0.44 11.88 -19.92
C ASN A 135 -0.83 12.73 -20.12
N GLN A 136 -1.03 13.72 -19.25
CA GLN A 136 -2.07 14.75 -19.32
C GLN A 136 -1.45 16.11 -19.64
N GLU A 137 -2.28 17.10 -19.98
CA GLU A 137 -1.83 18.49 -20.16
C GLU A 137 -1.14 19.07 -18.91
N GLN A 138 -1.61 18.66 -17.72
CA GLN A 138 -1.02 19.03 -16.44
C GLN A 138 -0.70 17.76 -15.64
N PRO A 139 0.54 17.64 -15.10
CA PRO A 139 0.89 16.55 -14.20
C PRO A 139 -0.07 16.46 -13.00
N TYR A 140 -0.47 15.25 -12.63
CA TYR A 140 -1.31 15.02 -11.45
C TYR A 140 -0.74 13.89 -10.61
N ILE A 141 -0.78 14.02 -9.28
CA ILE A 141 -0.44 12.96 -8.32
C ILE A 141 -1.66 12.74 -7.45
N MET A 142 -2.08 11.49 -7.27
CA MET A 142 -3.23 11.19 -6.41
C MET A 142 -2.81 11.36 -4.95
N GLY A 143 -3.37 12.36 -4.27
CA GLY A 143 -3.09 12.56 -2.86
C GLY A 143 -3.59 11.40 -2.00
N PHE A 144 -2.92 11.07 -0.89
CA PHE A 144 -3.39 9.99 -0.02
C PHE A 144 -4.77 10.28 0.60
N ALA A 145 -5.06 11.54 0.91
CA ALA A 145 -6.38 11.97 1.37
C ALA A 145 -7.46 11.83 0.27
N GLU A 146 -7.11 12.15 -0.99
CA GLU A 146 -8.01 11.96 -2.14
C GLU A 146 -8.28 10.47 -2.40
N LEU A 147 -7.23 9.65 -2.34
CA LEU A 147 -7.32 8.20 -2.43
C LEU A 147 -8.23 7.65 -1.33
N ALA A 148 -7.99 8.02 -0.06
CA ALA A 148 -8.83 7.59 1.05
C ALA A 148 -10.29 8.00 0.85
N ARG A 149 -10.54 9.25 0.40
CA ARG A 149 -11.89 9.73 0.11
C ARG A 149 -12.56 8.96 -1.04
N ALA A 150 -11.84 8.61 -2.10
CA ALA A 150 -12.38 7.79 -3.19
C ALA A 150 -12.81 6.41 -2.68
N LEU A 151 -12.03 5.78 -1.81
CA LEU A 151 -12.38 4.49 -1.20
C LEU A 151 -13.57 4.60 -0.24
N GLU A 152 -13.68 5.70 0.51
CA GLU A 152 -14.86 6.01 1.34
C GLU A 152 -16.12 6.13 0.48
N LEU A 153 -16.06 6.89 -0.61
CA LEU A 153 -17.16 7.05 -1.56
C LEU A 153 -17.59 5.71 -2.16
N ILE A 154 -16.64 4.83 -2.51
CA ILE A 154 -16.97 3.46 -2.97
C ILE A 154 -17.75 2.70 -1.93
N LYS A 155 -17.34 2.77 -0.65
CA LYS A 155 -18.06 2.11 0.42
C LYS A 155 -19.45 2.71 0.64
N GLU A 156 -19.57 4.04 0.59
CA GLU A 156 -20.85 4.75 0.69
C GLU A 156 -21.82 4.34 -0.42
N ASP A 157 -21.32 4.22 -1.66
CA ASP A 157 -22.11 3.90 -2.86
C ASP A 157 -22.47 2.40 -2.96
N THR A 158 -21.52 1.51 -2.65
CA THR A 158 -21.66 0.06 -2.92
C THR A 158 -21.91 -0.79 -1.67
N GLY A 159 -21.69 -0.22 -0.48
CA GLY A 159 -21.67 -0.94 0.79
C GLY A 159 -20.48 -1.91 0.96
N GLN A 160 -19.56 -1.97 0.00
CA GLN A 160 -18.43 -2.89 0.02
C GLN A 160 -17.20 -2.28 0.69
N TYR A 161 -16.39 -3.14 1.29
CA TYR A 161 -15.10 -2.77 1.85
C TYR A 161 -13.98 -3.17 0.89
N ILE A 162 -12.86 -2.48 0.97
CA ILE A 162 -11.58 -3.00 0.48
C ILE A 162 -10.97 -3.82 1.62
N ASP A 163 -11.06 -5.14 1.52
CA ASP A 163 -10.56 -6.06 2.56
C ASP A 163 -9.04 -6.05 2.64
N ILE A 164 -8.36 -5.92 1.51
CA ILE A 164 -6.90 -5.73 1.43
C ILE A 164 -6.60 -4.64 0.41
N LEU A 165 -6.05 -3.53 0.89
CA LEU A 165 -5.42 -2.51 0.06
C LEU A 165 -3.93 -2.83 -0.06
N VAL A 166 -3.42 -2.93 -1.28
CA VAL A 166 -2.01 -3.16 -1.55
C VAL A 166 -1.45 -1.90 -2.19
N LEU A 167 -0.56 -1.25 -1.45
CA LEU A 167 0.20 -0.10 -1.93
C LEU A 167 1.50 -0.67 -2.52
N ASP A 168 1.49 -0.98 -3.82
CA ASP A 168 2.65 -1.52 -4.54
C ASP A 168 3.58 -0.36 -4.93
N THR A 169 4.12 0.29 -3.90
CA THR A 169 4.96 1.49 -4.01
C THR A 169 5.89 1.64 -2.81
N CYS A 170 7.02 2.32 -3.02
CA CYS A 170 7.98 2.65 -1.97
C CYS A 170 7.39 3.63 -0.94
N PHE A 171 7.85 3.51 0.31
CA PHE A 171 7.68 4.46 1.42
C PHE A 171 6.24 4.80 1.80
N ALA A 172 5.27 3.94 1.46
CA ALA A 172 3.87 4.09 1.89
C ALA A 172 3.59 3.52 3.29
N ASN A 173 4.61 3.00 3.99
CA ASN A 173 4.48 2.45 5.34
C ASN A 173 4.56 3.52 6.44
N SER A 174 3.95 4.70 6.26
CA SER A 174 3.94 5.76 7.29
C SER A 174 2.64 5.78 8.09
N VAL A 175 2.71 6.27 9.32
CA VAL A 175 1.53 6.38 10.19
C VAL A 175 0.49 7.38 9.66
N GLU A 176 0.92 8.44 8.98
CA GLU A 176 0.05 9.45 8.37
C GLU A 176 -0.78 8.83 7.25
N VAL A 177 -0.12 8.08 6.35
CA VAL A 177 -0.80 7.39 5.26
C VAL A 177 -1.81 6.38 5.81
N LEU A 178 -1.44 5.63 6.86
CA LEU A 178 -2.38 4.72 7.54
C LEU A 178 -3.53 5.45 8.22
N TYR A 179 -3.29 6.65 8.74
CA TYR A 179 -4.33 7.47 9.37
C TYR A 179 -5.38 7.91 8.37
N GLU A 180 -4.99 8.28 7.15
CA GLU A 180 -5.93 8.61 6.06
C GLU A 180 -6.95 7.49 5.84
N PHE A 181 -6.52 6.23 5.90
CA PHE A 181 -7.42 5.09 5.71
C PHE A 181 -8.29 4.74 6.93
N GLY A 182 -7.95 5.21 8.13
CA GLY A 182 -8.59 4.78 9.38
C GLY A 182 -9.17 5.89 10.26
N HIS A 183 -9.08 7.15 9.84
CA HIS A 183 -9.58 8.28 10.63
C HIS A 183 -11.10 8.28 10.82
N ARG A 184 -11.87 7.61 9.96
CA ARG A 184 -13.33 7.40 10.09
C ARG A 184 -13.67 6.28 11.07
N LEU A 185 -14.82 6.40 11.75
CA LEU A 185 -15.32 5.39 12.68
C LEU A 185 -15.53 4.00 12.04
N HIS A 186 -15.95 4.00 10.77
CA HIS A 186 -16.09 2.80 9.95
C HIS A 186 -15.23 2.93 8.68
N PRO A 187 -13.93 2.59 8.74
CA PRO A 187 -13.03 2.65 7.60
C PRO A 187 -13.54 1.90 6.36
N ALA A 188 -13.18 2.38 5.17
CA ALA A 188 -13.43 1.67 3.90
C ALA A 188 -12.41 0.55 3.65
N VAL A 189 -11.19 0.74 4.14
CA VAL A 189 -10.09 -0.23 4.07
C VAL A 189 -10.01 -0.98 5.39
N ARG A 190 -9.83 -2.31 5.33
CA ARG A 190 -9.66 -3.15 6.54
C ARG A 190 -8.20 -3.47 6.84
N ASN A 191 -7.41 -3.72 5.80
CA ASN A 191 -6.01 -4.09 5.93
C ASN A 191 -5.19 -3.47 4.81
N VAL A 192 -3.91 -3.19 5.09
CA VAL A 192 -2.92 -2.68 4.13
C VAL A 192 -1.75 -3.66 4.02
N LEU A 193 -1.30 -3.91 2.80
CA LEU A 193 -0.01 -4.55 2.51
C LEU A 193 0.86 -3.54 1.75
N THR A 194 2.09 -3.34 2.18
CA THR A 194 3.04 -2.44 1.53
C THR A 194 4.48 -2.88 1.81
N PHE A 195 5.44 -2.27 1.10
CA PHE A 195 6.86 -2.41 1.39
C PHE A 195 7.25 -1.73 2.70
N ILE A 196 8.26 -2.29 3.38
CA ILE A 196 8.96 -1.62 4.48
C ILE A 196 10.02 -0.70 3.85
N GLY A 197 9.71 0.59 3.70
CA GLY A 197 10.57 1.51 2.96
C GLY A 197 10.53 1.26 1.46
N GLY A 198 11.68 1.04 0.82
CA GLY A 198 11.76 0.87 -0.63
C GLY A 198 11.37 -0.54 -1.11
N GLY A 199 10.68 -0.62 -2.24
CA GLY A 199 10.43 -1.85 -3.00
C GLY A 199 11.32 -1.97 -4.25
N PRO A 200 11.35 -3.14 -4.91
CA PRO A 200 11.98 -3.29 -6.22
C PRO A 200 11.23 -2.47 -7.28
N ILE A 201 11.94 -2.01 -8.32
CA ILE A 201 11.33 -1.22 -9.39
C ILE A 201 10.18 -1.94 -10.10
N GLY A 202 10.25 -3.28 -10.21
CA GLY A 202 9.19 -4.11 -10.79
C GLY A 202 7.97 -4.33 -9.90
N GLY A 203 7.96 -3.78 -8.67
CA GLY A 203 6.86 -3.94 -7.73
C GLY A 203 6.68 -5.37 -7.21
N LEU A 204 5.45 -5.73 -6.86
CA LEU A 204 5.11 -7.07 -6.39
C LEU A 204 5.13 -8.08 -7.55
N PRO A 205 5.56 -9.34 -7.31
CA PRO A 205 5.48 -10.39 -8.32
C PRO A 205 4.02 -10.84 -8.48
N HIS A 206 3.30 -10.23 -9.42
CA HIS A 206 1.84 -10.32 -9.55
C HIS A 206 1.35 -11.76 -9.74
N ARG A 207 2.13 -12.57 -10.48
CA ARG A 207 1.89 -14.02 -10.65
C ARG A 207 1.80 -14.74 -9.30
N GLN A 208 2.79 -14.50 -8.44
CA GLN A 208 2.90 -15.17 -7.14
C GLN A 208 1.86 -14.61 -6.19
N PHE A 209 1.65 -13.29 -6.18
CA PHE A 209 0.63 -12.63 -5.39
C PHE A 209 -0.75 -13.27 -5.62
N ILE A 210 -1.20 -13.35 -6.88
CA ILE A 210 -2.50 -13.89 -7.25
C ILE A 210 -2.61 -15.36 -6.82
N ASN A 211 -1.56 -16.17 -7.05
CA ASN A 211 -1.54 -17.59 -6.66
C ASN A 211 -1.68 -17.81 -5.14
N LEU A 212 -1.23 -16.85 -4.32
CA LEU A 212 -1.28 -16.94 -2.86
C LEU A 212 -2.64 -16.54 -2.28
N VAL A 213 -3.53 -15.92 -3.07
CA VAL A 213 -4.90 -15.60 -2.67
C VAL A 213 -5.75 -16.88 -2.61
N GLN A 214 -5.73 -17.52 -1.45
CA GLN A 214 -6.49 -18.74 -1.18
C GLN A 214 -7.03 -18.72 0.26
N GLY A 215 -8.28 -19.15 0.42
CA GLY A 215 -8.98 -19.13 1.71
C GLY A 215 -9.80 -17.85 1.91
N ASP A 216 -10.55 -17.81 3.02
CA ASP A 216 -11.48 -16.72 3.28
C ASP A 216 -10.87 -15.57 4.07
N LYS A 217 -9.89 -15.82 4.95
CA LYS A 217 -9.46 -14.82 5.92
C LYS A 217 -8.34 -13.93 5.35
N ALA A 218 -8.58 -12.63 5.32
CA ALA A 218 -7.62 -11.64 4.83
C ALA A 218 -6.27 -11.73 5.58
N GLU A 219 -6.29 -11.88 6.91
CA GLU A 219 -5.08 -11.99 7.73
C GLU A 219 -4.24 -13.24 7.39
N GLU A 220 -4.86 -14.38 7.07
CA GLU A 220 -4.15 -15.60 6.69
C GLU A 220 -3.49 -15.43 5.31
N ILE A 221 -4.18 -14.75 4.38
CA ILE A 221 -3.62 -14.39 3.07
C ILE A 221 -2.43 -13.44 3.23
N LEU A 222 -2.58 -12.39 4.04
CA LEU A 222 -1.54 -11.40 4.30
C LEU A 222 -0.29 -12.01 4.94
N LYS A 223 -0.45 -12.85 5.98
CA LYS A 223 0.67 -13.58 6.61
C LYS A 223 1.42 -14.42 5.58
N ARG A 224 0.67 -15.17 4.75
CA ARG A 224 1.25 -15.99 3.68
C ARG A 224 1.98 -15.17 2.63
N MET A 225 1.45 -14.01 2.23
CA MET A 225 2.12 -13.09 1.30
C MET A 225 3.43 -12.58 1.87
N VAL A 226 3.42 -12.06 3.09
CA VAL A 226 4.60 -11.57 3.81
C VAL A 226 5.67 -12.66 3.89
N GLU A 227 5.28 -13.90 4.21
CA GLU A 227 6.23 -15.02 4.34
C GLU A 227 6.84 -15.45 3.00
N ARG A 228 6.01 -15.56 1.95
CA ARG A 228 6.36 -16.29 0.72
C ARG A 228 6.81 -15.43 -0.45
N LEU A 229 6.49 -14.14 -0.48
CA LEU A 229 6.91 -13.26 -1.58
C LEU A 229 8.39 -12.87 -1.51
N ASN A 230 9.07 -13.16 -0.40
CA ASN A 230 10.50 -12.90 -0.18
C ASN A 230 10.91 -11.45 -0.45
N LEU A 231 10.11 -10.52 0.07
CA LEU A 231 10.31 -9.07 -0.02
C LEU A 231 10.22 -8.46 1.38
N ASP A 232 10.74 -7.23 1.52
CA ASP A 232 10.59 -6.43 2.74
C ASP A 232 9.14 -5.93 2.82
N LEU A 233 8.26 -6.74 3.41
CA LEU A 233 6.81 -6.49 3.42
C LEU A 233 6.27 -6.38 4.84
N ILE A 234 5.25 -5.54 4.97
CA ILE A 234 4.46 -5.39 6.18
C ILE A 234 2.97 -5.43 5.86
N ALA A 235 2.24 -6.22 6.64
CA ALA A 235 0.79 -6.29 6.65
C ALA A 235 0.26 -5.62 7.91
N ILE A 236 -0.73 -4.74 7.75
CA ILE A 236 -1.20 -3.81 8.77
C ILE A 236 -2.73 -3.84 8.81
N THR A 237 -3.32 -3.86 10.01
CA THR A 237 -4.76 -3.69 10.20
C THR A 237 -5.11 -2.21 10.30
N VAL A 238 -6.18 -1.78 9.63
CA VAL A 238 -6.71 -0.43 9.72
C VAL A 238 -7.76 -0.39 10.83
N ASN A 239 -7.39 0.16 11.98
CA ASN A 239 -8.25 0.21 13.17
C ASN A 239 -8.44 1.64 13.67
N HIS A 240 -9.67 2.16 13.56
CA HIS A 240 -10.01 3.53 13.94
C HIS A 240 -9.61 3.88 15.38
N LYS A 241 -9.99 3.05 16.36
CA LYS A 241 -9.71 3.31 17.78
C LYS A 241 -8.21 3.39 18.03
N GLN A 242 -7.46 2.47 17.43
CA GLN A 242 -6.02 2.40 17.58
C GLN A 242 -5.32 3.58 16.90
N LEU A 243 -5.72 3.94 15.68
CA LEU A 243 -5.18 5.10 14.95
C LEU A 243 -5.54 6.43 15.64
N LYS A 244 -6.75 6.56 16.21
CA LYS A 244 -7.13 7.74 16.99
C LYS A 244 -6.31 7.85 18.28
N LYS A 245 -6.01 6.73 18.94
CA LYS A 245 -5.09 6.70 20.08
C LYS A 245 -3.68 7.14 19.68
N ILE A 246 -3.15 6.62 18.58
CA ILE A 246 -1.84 7.02 18.04
C ILE A 246 -1.81 8.53 17.75
N TYR A 247 -2.83 9.07 17.09
CA TYR A 247 -2.97 10.50 16.82
C TYR A 247 -2.93 11.34 18.11
N ASN A 248 -3.68 10.95 19.14
CA ASN A 248 -3.67 11.69 20.41
C ASN A 248 -2.29 11.64 21.09
N LEU A 249 -1.66 10.46 21.16
CA LEU A 249 -0.33 10.29 21.74
C LEU A 249 0.74 11.10 20.99
N ALA A 250 0.67 11.12 19.65
CA ALA A 250 1.56 11.93 18.83
C ALA A 250 1.33 13.43 19.04
N GLY A 251 0.08 13.86 19.19
CA GLY A 251 -0.27 15.25 19.54
C GLY A 251 0.27 15.67 20.90
N GLU A 252 0.11 14.83 21.93
CA GLU A 252 0.68 15.06 23.25
C GLU A 252 2.21 15.13 23.19
N LEU A 253 2.86 14.26 22.41
CA LEU A 253 4.31 14.27 22.25
C LEU A 253 4.78 15.55 21.56
N ALA A 254 4.07 16.00 20.53
CA ALA A 254 4.35 17.26 19.85
C ALA A 254 4.19 18.46 20.80
N CYS A 255 3.17 18.48 21.65
CA CYS A 255 3.01 19.52 22.69
C CYS A 255 4.19 19.54 23.67
N ASN A 256 4.68 18.38 24.12
CA ASN A 256 5.85 18.33 24.99
C ASN A 256 7.10 18.88 24.26
N LEU A 257 7.32 18.50 23.00
CA LEU A 257 8.43 19.02 22.21
C LEU A 257 8.36 20.54 22.06
N LEU A 258 7.19 21.10 21.75
CA LEU A 258 7.02 22.54 21.59
C LEU A 258 7.24 23.33 22.89
N ASN A 259 7.11 22.69 24.05
CA ASN A 259 7.36 23.31 25.36
C ASN A 259 8.79 23.08 25.87
N ASP A 260 9.56 22.17 25.25
CA ASP A 260 10.93 21.88 25.64
C ASP A 260 11.94 22.87 25.02
N GLU A 261 13.01 23.18 25.73
CA GLU A 261 14.05 24.11 25.26
C GLU A 261 14.82 23.54 24.05
N SER A 262 14.92 22.21 23.93
CA SER A 262 15.60 21.52 22.83
C SER A 262 14.90 21.67 21.48
N LYS A 263 13.68 22.20 21.41
CA LYS A 263 12.95 22.43 20.14
C LYS A 263 13.69 23.27 19.11
N LYS A 264 14.68 24.05 19.55
CA LYS A 264 15.53 24.88 18.69
C LYS A 264 16.66 24.07 18.02
N ASP A 265 16.91 22.84 18.46
CA ASP A 265 17.89 21.95 17.84
C ASP A 265 17.39 21.49 16.47
N GLN A 266 18.28 21.48 15.47
CA GLN A 266 17.96 20.95 14.14
C GLN A 266 17.50 19.48 14.16
N ASN A 267 17.94 18.71 15.16
CA ASN A 267 17.57 17.31 15.37
C ASN A 267 16.64 17.12 16.57
N ALA A 268 15.96 18.17 17.03
CA ALA A 268 15.11 18.14 18.22
C ALA A 268 14.13 16.97 18.15
N LEU A 269 13.44 16.82 17.02
CA LEU A 269 12.43 15.79 16.80
C LEU A 269 13.01 14.36 16.93
N GLN A 270 14.16 14.07 16.31
CA GLN A 270 14.81 12.76 16.44
C GLN A 270 15.25 12.52 17.89
N LYS A 271 15.95 13.47 18.53
CA LYS A 271 16.38 13.34 19.93
C LYS A 271 15.22 13.18 20.91
N PHE A 272 14.09 13.81 20.60
CA PHE A 272 12.89 13.79 21.41
C PHE A 272 12.16 12.45 21.35
N VAL A 273 12.26 11.76 20.19
CA VAL A 273 11.69 10.44 19.96
C VAL A 273 12.67 9.33 20.38
N ASP A 274 13.98 9.52 20.22
CA ASP A 274 15.07 8.67 20.73
C ASP A 274 15.34 8.93 22.22
N THR A 275 14.28 8.88 23.00
CA THR A 275 14.29 9.45 24.34
C THR A 275 14.90 8.50 25.38
N LYS A 276 15.74 9.07 26.26
CA LYS A 276 16.32 8.33 27.38
C LYS A 276 15.24 8.03 28.41
N LYS A 277 15.38 6.94 29.17
CA LYS A 277 14.48 6.56 30.28
C LYS A 277 14.25 7.67 31.31
N THR A 278 15.17 8.63 31.41
CA THR A 278 15.10 9.75 32.35
C THR A 278 14.26 10.93 31.84
N ALA A 279 13.82 10.91 30.58
CA ALA A 279 13.04 12.01 30.03
C ALA A 279 11.59 11.98 30.52
N PRO A 280 10.98 13.14 30.82
CA PRO A 280 9.59 13.21 31.31
C PRO A 280 8.55 12.59 30.37
N TRP A 281 8.83 12.56 29.07
CA TRP A 281 7.95 12.02 28.02
C TRP A 281 8.30 10.57 27.59
N TYR A 282 9.19 9.88 28.30
CA TYR A 282 9.60 8.52 27.93
C TYR A 282 8.42 7.54 27.84
N ASP A 283 7.54 7.52 28.84
CA ASP A 283 6.37 6.62 28.85
C ASP A 283 5.37 6.93 27.73
N LEU A 284 5.31 8.20 27.31
CA LEU A 284 4.47 8.64 26.19
C LEU A 284 5.02 8.10 24.86
N VAL A 285 6.33 8.20 24.64
CA VAL A 285 7.02 7.63 23.46
C VAL A 285 6.85 6.11 23.42
N VAL A 286 7.05 5.41 24.54
CA VAL A 286 6.83 3.96 24.63
C VAL A 286 5.38 3.61 24.31
N SER A 287 4.42 4.36 24.86
CA SER A 287 3.00 4.15 24.61
C SER A 287 2.62 4.37 23.14
N LEU A 288 3.23 5.35 22.47
CA LEU A 288 3.07 5.62 21.05
C LEU A 288 3.58 4.44 20.22
N TYR A 289 4.82 3.99 20.44
CA TYR A 289 5.40 2.87 19.69
C TYR A 289 4.66 1.55 19.92
N LEU A 290 4.28 1.24 21.15
CA LEU A 290 3.43 0.07 21.44
C LEU A 290 2.07 0.18 20.75
N SER A 291 1.55 1.40 20.59
CA SER A 291 0.29 1.62 19.89
C SER A 291 0.44 1.42 18.39
N ILE A 292 1.54 1.85 17.78
CA ILE A 292 1.86 1.61 16.37
C ILE A 292 2.06 0.11 16.12
N ALA A 293 2.83 -0.58 16.96
CA ALA A 293 3.11 -2.00 16.82
C ALA A 293 1.85 -2.88 16.86
N ARG A 294 0.81 -2.46 17.59
CA ARG A 294 -0.50 -3.16 17.63
C ARG A 294 -1.26 -3.15 16.30
N LEU A 295 -0.88 -2.30 15.35
CA LEU A 295 -1.47 -2.31 14.00
C LEU A 295 -0.88 -3.43 13.13
N ILE A 296 0.24 -4.03 13.50
CA ILE A 296 0.97 -4.97 12.62
C ILE A 296 0.34 -6.36 12.70
N ILE A 297 -0.04 -6.91 11.54
CA ILE A 297 -0.52 -8.29 11.38
C ILE A 297 0.65 -9.26 11.22
N SER A 298 1.59 -8.91 10.34
CA SER A 298 2.80 -9.67 10.03
C SER A 298 3.80 -8.78 9.31
N PHE A 299 5.09 -9.09 9.42
CA PHE A 299 6.14 -8.47 8.62
C PHE A 299 7.27 -9.45 8.34
N LYS A 300 8.03 -9.20 7.28
CA LYS A 300 9.26 -9.92 6.96
C LYS A 300 10.26 -8.93 6.37
N ARG A 301 11.50 -8.98 6.85
CA ARG A 301 12.65 -8.32 6.25
C ARG A 301 13.56 -9.37 5.65
N VAL A 302 13.92 -9.17 4.40
CA VAL A 302 14.90 -9.92 3.64
C VAL A 302 16.18 -9.11 3.50
N THR A 303 16.08 -7.78 3.38
CA THR A 303 17.26 -6.91 3.32
C THR A 303 17.72 -6.50 4.72
N PRO A 304 19.03 -6.24 4.93
CA PRO A 304 19.57 -5.81 6.23
C PRO A 304 19.23 -4.35 6.58
N LYS A 305 18.30 -3.71 5.84
CA LYS A 305 17.96 -2.30 6.06
C LYS A 305 17.28 -2.09 7.42
N GLN A 306 17.78 -1.08 8.12
CA GLN A 306 17.39 -0.67 9.46
C GLN A 306 16.33 0.45 9.48
N SER A 307 15.40 0.48 8.53
CA SER A 307 14.26 1.43 8.55
C SER A 307 13.20 1.02 9.56
N GLY A 308 12.36 1.94 10.06
CA GLY A 308 11.20 1.56 10.89
C GLY A 308 10.17 0.70 10.14
N LEU A 309 9.49 -0.21 10.83
CA LEU A 309 8.42 -1.05 10.26
C LEU A 309 7.22 -0.21 9.77
N ILE A 310 6.79 0.73 10.62
CA ILE A 310 5.88 1.83 10.27
C ILE A 310 6.64 3.11 10.60
N THR A 311 6.82 3.99 9.62
CA THR A 311 7.60 5.22 9.78
C THR A 311 6.76 6.34 10.37
N MET A 312 7.44 7.25 11.06
CA MET A 312 6.96 8.59 11.37
C MET A 312 7.92 9.59 10.72
N PRO A 313 7.50 10.77 10.24
CA PRO A 313 8.35 11.76 9.58
C PRO A 313 9.54 12.20 10.43
N ALA A 314 9.44 12.01 11.75
CA ALA A 314 10.52 12.19 12.71
C ALA A 314 11.72 11.24 12.56
N THR A 315 11.56 10.08 11.93
CA THR A 315 12.57 8.99 11.95
C THR A 315 13.47 8.94 10.72
N HIS A 316 13.57 10.04 9.96
CA HIS A 316 14.61 10.16 8.94
C HIS A 316 15.89 10.71 9.58
N LEU A 317 16.64 9.85 10.26
CA LEU A 317 18.09 9.87 10.40
C LEU A 317 18.47 8.49 10.94
N GLU A 318 19.43 7.84 10.28
CA GLU A 318 19.94 6.49 10.53
C GLU A 318 19.85 6.04 12.01
N TYR A 319 19.02 5.02 12.31
CA TYR A 319 19.01 4.07 13.44
C TYR A 319 17.55 3.71 13.83
N PRO A 320 17.15 2.42 13.90
CA PRO A 320 15.78 2.04 14.21
C PRO A 320 15.59 1.82 15.71
N VAL A 321 14.81 2.69 16.32
CA VAL A 321 14.22 2.48 17.66
C VAL A 321 13.26 1.27 17.66
N THR A 322 12.77 0.84 16.49
CA THR A 322 11.79 -0.25 16.41
C THR A 322 12.35 -1.65 16.69
N ASP A 323 13.65 -1.88 16.55
CA ASP A 323 14.23 -3.21 16.77
C ASP A 323 14.40 -3.55 18.25
N LEU A 324 14.58 -2.56 19.13
CA LEU A 324 14.70 -2.77 20.58
C LEU A 324 13.36 -3.16 21.25
N TYR A 325 12.24 -2.71 20.70
CA TYR A 325 10.92 -2.93 21.31
C TYR A 325 10.14 -4.11 20.71
N CYS A 326 10.38 -4.49 19.45
CA CYS A 326 9.77 -5.71 18.89
C CYS A 326 10.42 -7.01 19.41
N VAL A 327 11.74 -7.02 19.65
CA VAL A 327 12.46 -8.21 20.12
C VAL A 327 12.15 -8.52 21.61
N SER A 328 11.95 -7.48 22.43
CA SER A 328 11.58 -7.66 23.85
C SER A 328 10.13 -8.13 24.03
N TRP A 329 9.23 -7.81 23.09
CA TRP A 329 7.83 -8.25 23.16
C TRP A 329 7.61 -9.68 22.62
N LEU A 330 8.38 -10.10 21.60
CA LEU A 330 8.34 -11.47 21.10
C LEU A 330 8.97 -12.47 22.08
N SER A 331 10.05 -12.08 22.76
CA SER A 331 10.66 -12.89 23.83
C SER A 331 9.80 -12.99 25.09
N ALA A 332 8.95 -11.99 25.37
CA ALA A 332 7.96 -12.05 26.45
C ALA A 332 6.77 -12.99 26.18
N LYS A 333 6.46 -13.29 24.90
CA LYS A 333 5.43 -14.28 24.55
C LYS A 333 5.93 -15.72 24.55
N THR A 334 7.23 -15.96 24.36
CA THR A 334 7.80 -17.32 24.41
C THR A 334 8.09 -17.81 25.83
N ASN A 335 7.98 -16.96 26.85
CA ASN A 335 8.32 -17.31 28.24
C ASN A 335 7.11 -17.39 29.20
N THR A 336 5.90 -17.59 28.67
CA THR A 336 4.75 -18.05 29.49
C THR A 336 4.52 -19.54 29.26
N GLY A 337 5.49 -20.33 29.69
CA GLY A 337 5.44 -21.78 29.79
C GLY A 337 6.31 -22.21 30.96
N LEU A 338 5.78 -22.09 32.18
CA LEU A 338 6.30 -22.74 33.37
C LEU A 338 5.91 -24.22 33.33
N THR A 339 6.88 -25.07 33.70
CA THR A 339 6.87 -26.52 33.98
C THR A 339 6.66 -27.48 32.82
#